data_AF-A0A1H2B4J3-F1
#
_entry.id   AF-A0A1H2B4J3-F1
#
_cell.length_a   1.000
_cell.length_b   1.000
_cell.length_c   1.000
_cell.angle_alpha   90.00
_cell.angle_beta   90.00
_cell.angle_gamma   90.00
#
_symmetry.space_group_name_H-M   'P 1'
#
loop_
_entity.id
_entity.type
_entity.pdbx_description
1 polymer ?
#
loop_
_entity_poly.entity_id
_entity_poly.type
_entity_poly.pdbx_seq_one_letter_code
_entity_poly.pdbx_strand_id
1 'polypeptide(L)'
;MRKLFIVLAMLAVAGCSQPDEVSAPRVLDESVAGHTLLNDALRIDFERRGGLVENYALVPATRPPGLRRMSPLGSKGDNGSFVVSYQFGEQWLHAQVELSPQATDTCEAIKDGQLNDETLCVRDGGIAANTTGFTHVTVYLTGNVNTAPEIGDAETDEAAEFWARTEMVPIDQARWFTDLLERGTAAAEG
;
A
#
# COMPACT_ATOMS: atom_id res chain seq x y z
N MET A 1 9.11 75.64 7.75
CA MET A 1 9.58 74.57 6.82
C MET A 1 10.72 73.85 7.52
N ARG A 2 10.81 72.55 7.75
CA ARG A 2 10.09 71.33 7.32
C ARG A 2 10.47 70.28 8.39
N LYS A 3 9.50 69.60 9.01
CA LYS A 3 9.73 68.47 9.93
C LYS A 3 10.07 67.24 9.08
N LEU A 4 11.22 66.60 9.31
CA LEU A 4 11.61 65.36 8.64
C LEU A 4 11.10 64.20 9.50
N PHE A 5 10.08 63.49 9.02
CA PHE A 5 9.58 62.26 9.63
C PHE A 5 10.41 61.09 9.10
N ILE A 6 11.01 60.33 10.02
CA ILE A 6 11.61 59.03 9.75
C ILE A 6 10.45 58.04 9.59
N VAL A 7 10.25 57.52 8.38
CA VAL A 7 9.36 56.38 8.16
C VAL A 7 10.23 55.12 8.24
N LEU A 8 10.12 54.42 9.36
CA LEU A 8 10.62 53.07 9.54
C LEU A 8 9.81 52.15 8.62
N ALA A 9 10.42 51.59 7.58
CA ALA A 9 9.83 50.51 6.80
C ALA A 9 9.87 49.23 7.65
N MET A 10 8.70 48.79 8.12
CA MET A 10 8.54 47.50 8.77
C MET A 10 8.80 46.38 7.76
N LEU A 11 9.82 45.57 8.04
CA LEU A 11 9.98 44.24 7.44
C LEU A 11 8.79 43.39 7.90
N ALA A 12 7.85 43.14 6.98
CA ALA A 12 6.87 42.08 7.15
C ALA A 12 7.63 40.75 7.02
N VAL A 13 7.89 40.12 8.17
CA VAL A 13 8.33 38.73 8.24
C VAL A 13 7.18 37.91 7.69
N ALA A 14 7.35 37.41 6.46
CA ALA A 14 6.49 36.38 5.90
C ALA A 14 6.56 35.19 6.87
N GLY A 15 5.45 34.90 7.53
CA GLY A 15 5.30 33.69 8.32
C GLY A 15 5.46 32.50 7.39
N CYS A 16 6.64 31.89 7.41
CA CYS A 16 6.79 30.51 6.98
C CYS A 16 5.94 29.69 7.95
N SER A 17 4.73 29.30 7.54
CA SER A 17 4.06 28.16 8.14
C SER A 17 5.02 26.99 7.95
N GLN A 18 5.70 26.57 9.02
CA GLN A 18 6.37 25.28 9.03
C GLN A 18 5.32 24.25 8.66
N PRO A 19 5.59 23.36 7.69
CA PRO A 19 4.71 22.22 7.48
C PRO A 19 4.58 21.51 8.82
N ASP A 20 3.33 21.22 9.24
CA ASP A 20 3.05 20.48 10.46
C ASP A 20 3.99 19.26 10.49
N GLU A 21 4.80 19.17 11.55
CA GLU A 21 5.71 18.06 11.74
C GLU A 21 4.88 16.78 11.78
N VAL A 22 4.97 15.97 10.73
CA VAL A 22 4.23 14.71 10.65
C VAL A 22 4.82 13.81 11.74
N SER A 23 4.11 13.72 12.86
CA SER A 23 4.52 12.88 13.99
C SER A 23 4.46 11.41 13.57
N ALA A 24 5.50 10.64 13.91
CA ALA A 24 5.57 9.21 13.63
C ALA A 24 4.29 8.50 14.12
N PRO A 25 3.81 7.46 13.40
CA PRO A 25 2.62 6.75 13.80
C PRO A 25 2.89 6.08 15.15
N ARG A 26 1.93 6.20 16.08
CA ARG A 26 1.99 5.46 17.35
C ARG A 26 1.92 3.96 17.05
N VAL A 27 2.76 3.19 17.76
CA VAL A 27 2.75 1.73 17.67
C VAL A 27 1.79 1.19 18.72
N LEU A 28 0.78 0.44 18.27
CA LEU A 28 -0.17 -0.25 19.12
C LEU A 28 0.49 -1.45 19.81
N ASP A 29 0.11 -1.66 21.06
CA ASP A 29 0.52 -2.81 21.88
C ASP A 29 -0.07 -4.13 21.33
N GLU A 30 0.65 -5.24 21.54
CA GLU A 30 0.26 -6.57 21.06
C GLU A 30 -1.07 -7.08 21.63
N SER A 31 -1.49 -6.56 22.79
CA SER A 31 -2.79 -6.87 23.41
C SER A 31 -3.98 -6.36 22.60
N VAL A 32 -3.80 -5.40 21.68
CA VAL A 32 -4.87 -4.93 20.79
C VAL A 32 -5.16 -6.00 19.74
N ALA A 33 -6.43 -6.41 19.64
CA ALA A 33 -6.85 -7.41 18.67
C ALA A 33 -6.59 -6.94 17.23
N GLY A 34 -5.75 -7.68 16.51
CA GLY A 34 -5.32 -7.31 15.16
C GLY A 34 -4.32 -6.15 15.11
N HIS A 35 -3.60 -5.88 16.20
CA HIS A 35 -2.63 -4.77 16.31
C HIS A 35 -1.69 -4.67 15.11
N THR A 36 -1.24 -5.80 14.56
CA THR A 36 -0.31 -5.81 13.42
C THR A 36 -0.92 -5.13 12.19
N LEU A 37 -2.12 -5.55 11.77
CA LEU A 37 -2.77 -4.96 10.60
C LEU A 37 -3.17 -3.49 10.84
N LEU A 38 -3.54 -3.15 12.08
CA LEU A 38 -3.84 -1.76 12.45
C LEU A 38 -2.59 -0.88 12.39
N ASN A 39 -1.45 -1.38 12.91
CA ASN A 39 -0.15 -0.72 12.81
C ASN A 39 0.28 -0.55 11.35
N ASP A 40 0.03 -1.54 10.49
CA ASP A 40 0.30 -1.44 9.06
C ASP A 40 -0.54 -0.34 8.40
N ALA A 41 -1.84 -0.26 8.70
CA ALA A 41 -2.70 0.79 8.18
C ALA A 41 -2.23 2.19 8.63
N LEU A 42 -1.96 2.37 9.93
CA LEU A 42 -1.43 3.63 10.48
C LEU A 42 -0.11 4.04 9.82
N ARG A 43 0.80 3.07 9.63
CA ARG A 43 2.09 3.31 8.96
C ARG A 43 1.90 3.73 7.50
N ILE A 44 1.05 3.03 6.76
CA ILE A 44 0.77 3.34 5.34
C ILE A 44 0.17 4.74 5.21
N ASP A 45 -0.80 5.11 6.06
CA ASP A 45 -1.38 6.46 6.05
C ASP A 45 -0.33 7.54 6.37
N PHE A 46 0.53 7.30 7.37
CA PHE A 46 1.63 8.20 7.69
C PHE A 46 2.60 8.37 6.50
N GLU A 47 3.03 7.27 5.87
CA GLU A 47 3.92 7.28 4.71
C GLU A 47 3.33 8.07 3.53
N ARG A 48 2.03 7.88 3.26
CA ARG A 48 1.32 8.61 2.20
C ARG A 48 1.22 10.10 2.48
N ARG A 49 0.92 10.49 3.73
CA ARG A 49 0.93 11.90 4.16
C ARG A 49 2.34 12.51 4.11
N GLY A 50 3.38 11.68 4.28
CA GLY A 50 4.79 12.03 4.11
C GLY A 50 5.26 12.13 2.65
N GLY A 51 4.38 11.89 1.67
CA GLY A 51 4.67 12.04 0.24
C GLY A 51 4.93 10.74 -0.53
N LEU A 52 4.88 9.57 0.13
CA LEU A 52 4.97 8.26 -0.54
C LEU A 52 3.61 7.85 -1.10
N VAL A 53 3.08 8.63 -2.04
CA VAL A 53 1.71 8.48 -2.56
C VAL A 53 1.51 7.21 -3.39
N GLU A 54 2.59 6.64 -3.92
CA GLU A 54 2.61 5.34 -4.60
C GLU A 54 2.34 4.18 -3.65
N ASN A 55 2.69 4.30 -2.36
CA ASN A 55 2.44 3.25 -1.36
C ASN A 55 0.93 3.01 -1.27
N TYR A 56 0.51 1.82 -1.71
CA TYR A 56 -0.90 1.45 -1.78
C TYR A 56 -1.74 2.51 -2.51
N ALA A 57 -1.23 3.08 -3.61
CA ALA A 57 -1.99 4.01 -4.44
C ALA A 57 -3.32 3.41 -4.91
N LEU A 58 -3.30 2.11 -5.19
CA LEU A 58 -4.48 1.30 -5.46
C LEU A 58 -4.47 0.07 -4.54
N VAL A 59 -5.66 -0.30 -4.08
CA VAL A 59 -5.91 -1.46 -3.22
C VAL A 59 -7.14 -2.22 -3.73
N PRO A 60 -7.36 -3.49 -3.36
CA PRO A 60 -8.59 -4.18 -3.73
C PRO A 60 -9.80 -3.45 -3.13
N ALA A 61 -10.91 -3.37 -3.88
CA ALA A 61 -12.13 -2.68 -3.45
C ALA A 61 -12.74 -3.27 -2.16
N THR A 62 -12.54 -4.56 -1.95
CA THR A 62 -12.92 -5.29 -0.73
C THR A 62 -11.69 -5.81 -0.01
N ARG A 63 -11.77 -5.96 1.31
CA ARG A 63 -10.66 -6.52 2.09
C ARG A 63 -10.37 -7.97 1.67
N PRO A 64 -9.10 -8.34 1.39
CA PRO A 64 -8.74 -9.73 1.20
C PRO A 64 -9.16 -10.59 2.40
N PRO A 65 -9.81 -11.76 2.17
CA PRO A 65 -10.13 -12.70 3.23
C PRO A 65 -8.87 -13.08 4.03
N GLY A 66 -8.99 -13.16 5.34
CA GLY A 66 -7.88 -13.56 6.20
C GLY A 66 -6.66 -12.63 6.22
N LEU A 67 -6.75 -11.39 5.69
CA LEU A 67 -5.64 -10.43 5.69
C LEU A 67 -5.07 -10.19 7.10
N ARG A 68 -3.76 -10.40 7.24
CA ARG A 68 -2.98 -10.27 8.49
C ARG A 68 -1.98 -9.12 8.46
N ARG A 69 -1.30 -8.90 7.33
CA ARG A 69 -0.30 -7.83 7.19
C ARG A 69 -0.38 -7.15 5.84
N MET A 70 0.10 -5.92 5.80
CA MET A 70 0.29 -5.11 4.61
C MET A 70 1.66 -4.44 4.67
N SER A 71 2.55 -4.72 3.74
CA SER A 71 3.85 -4.04 3.64
C SER A 71 4.19 -3.65 2.20
N PRO A 72 4.68 -2.43 1.94
CA PRO A 72 5.26 -2.11 0.64
C PRO A 72 6.55 -2.93 0.44
N LEU A 73 6.79 -3.43 -0.78
CA LEU A 73 8.04 -4.10 -1.12
C LEU A 73 8.96 -3.12 -1.86
N GLY A 74 9.68 -2.33 -1.08
CA GLY A 74 10.80 -1.52 -1.56
C GLY A 74 10.41 -0.25 -2.31
N SER A 75 11.36 0.25 -3.11
CA SER A 75 11.24 1.48 -3.89
C SER A 75 10.65 1.22 -5.27
N LYS A 76 10.12 2.28 -5.88
CA LYS A 76 9.70 2.29 -7.29
C LYS A 76 10.79 1.71 -8.20
N GLY A 77 10.41 0.74 -9.03
CA GLY A 77 11.30 0.16 -10.03
C GLY A 77 11.67 1.15 -11.13
N ASP A 78 12.71 0.85 -11.89
CA ASP A 78 13.21 1.71 -12.98
C ASP A 78 12.18 1.93 -14.10
N ASN A 79 11.27 0.98 -14.28
CA ASN A 79 10.12 1.05 -15.19
C ASN A 79 8.92 1.85 -14.62
N GLY A 80 9.08 2.41 -13.43
CA GLY A 80 8.02 3.11 -12.70
C GLY A 80 7.00 2.19 -12.02
N SER A 81 7.24 0.86 -11.96
CA SER A 81 6.39 -0.06 -11.22
C SER A 81 6.59 0.08 -9.71
N PHE A 82 5.59 -0.34 -8.95
CA PHE A 82 5.62 -0.32 -7.49
C PHE A 82 4.91 -1.55 -6.95
N VAL A 83 5.54 -2.27 -6.01
CA VAL A 83 5.02 -3.54 -5.48
C VAL A 83 4.56 -3.37 -4.04
N VAL A 84 3.35 -3.81 -3.75
CA VAL A 84 2.82 -3.93 -2.38
C VAL A 84 2.48 -5.38 -2.05
N SER A 85 2.69 -5.77 -0.80
CA SER A 85 2.47 -7.13 -0.31
C SER A 85 1.29 -7.20 0.63
N TYR A 86 0.38 -8.13 0.36
CA TYR A 86 -0.70 -8.52 1.26
C TYR A 86 -0.40 -9.91 1.78
N GLN A 87 -0.31 -10.07 3.10
CA GLN A 87 -0.11 -11.37 3.72
C GLN A 87 -1.39 -11.84 4.41
N PHE A 88 -1.78 -13.08 4.18
CA PHE A 88 -3.03 -13.65 4.67
C PHE A 88 -2.87 -15.12 5.08
N GLY A 89 -3.91 -15.63 5.74
CA GLY A 89 -4.04 -17.05 6.06
C GLY A 89 -3.06 -17.57 7.12
N GLU A 90 -3.10 -18.88 7.36
CA GLU A 90 -2.21 -19.54 8.31
C GLU A 90 -0.88 -19.92 7.67
N GLN A 91 -0.83 -20.06 6.35
CA GLN A 91 0.37 -20.44 5.62
C GLN A 91 1.30 -19.25 5.37
N TRP A 92 0.94 -18.06 5.83
CA TRP A 92 1.69 -16.82 5.57
C TRP A 92 1.85 -16.58 4.07
N LEU A 93 0.81 -16.91 3.28
CA LEU A 93 0.81 -16.68 1.85
C LEU A 93 0.82 -15.17 1.58
N HIS A 94 1.61 -14.76 0.59
CA HIS A 94 1.70 -13.38 0.15
C HIS A 94 1.06 -13.24 -1.22
N ALA A 95 0.27 -12.19 -1.42
CA ALA A 95 -0.01 -11.66 -2.74
C ALA A 95 0.82 -10.41 -2.95
N GLN A 96 1.69 -10.45 -3.95
CA GLN A 96 2.42 -9.29 -4.42
C GLN A 96 1.63 -8.65 -5.54
N VAL A 97 1.27 -7.39 -5.33
CA VAL A 97 0.54 -6.57 -6.28
C VAL A 97 1.50 -5.54 -6.83
N GLU A 98 1.97 -5.78 -8.05
CA GLU A 98 2.75 -4.85 -8.84
C GLU A 98 1.81 -3.92 -9.59
N LEU A 99 1.91 -2.62 -9.32
CA LEU A 99 1.21 -1.56 -10.04
C LEU A 99 2.19 -0.88 -10.99
N SER A 100 1.81 -0.72 -12.25
CA SER A 100 2.72 -0.17 -13.26
C SER A 100 2.01 0.73 -14.28
N PRO A 101 2.74 1.69 -14.90
CA PRO A 101 2.19 2.52 -15.98
C PRO A 101 1.92 1.73 -17.28
N GLN A 102 2.52 0.55 -17.43
CA GLN A 102 2.47 -0.31 -18.62
C GLN A 102 2.58 -1.80 -18.20
N ALA A 103 2.26 -2.71 -19.11
CA ALA A 103 2.42 -4.15 -18.88
C ALA A 103 3.85 -4.52 -18.41
N THR A 104 3.96 -5.51 -17.55
CA THR A 104 5.23 -6.04 -17.02
C THR A 104 5.41 -7.50 -17.40
N ASP A 105 6.65 -7.94 -17.57
CA ASP A 105 6.96 -9.32 -17.98
C ASP A 105 6.96 -10.30 -16.78
N THR A 106 6.57 -9.84 -15.58
CA THR A 106 6.65 -10.60 -14.32
C THR A 106 5.90 -11.93 -14.42
N CYS A 107 4.68 -11.92 -14.93
CA CYS A 107 3.89 -13.14 -15.07
C CYS A 107 4.42 -14.10 -16.16
N GLU A 108 5.02 -13.57 -17.23
CA GLU A 108 5.69 -14.39 -18.24
C GLU A 108 6.96 -15.04 -17.66
N ALA A 109 7.78 -14.27 -16.93
CA ALA A 109 8.97 -14.75 -16.24
C ALA A 109 8.65 -15.84 -15.19
N ILE A 110 7.52 -15.74 -14.47
CA ILE A 110 7.05 -16.82 -13.58
C ILE A 110 6.74 -18.09 -14.39
N LYS A 111 5.97 -17.97 -15.48
CA LYS A 111 5.57 -19.13 -16.31
C LYS A 111 6.77 -19.81 -16.97
N ASP A 112 7.80 -19.04 -17.32
CA ASP A 112 9.02 -19.53 -17.93
C ASP A 112 10.04 -20.09 -16.92
N GLY A 113 9.69 -20.12 -15.61
CA GLY A 113 10.57 -20.62 -14.54
C GLY A 113 11.78 -19.72 -14.26
N GLN A 114 11.72 -18.45 -14.67
CA GLN A 114 12.78 -17.46 -14.44
C GLN A 114 12.67 -16.80 -13.07
N LEU A 115 11.45 -16.73 -12.54
CA LEU A 115 11.18 -16.43 -11.14
C LEU A 115 10.94 -17.78 -10.44
N ASN A 116 11.51 -17.92 -9.23
CA ASN A 116 11.57 -19.17 -8.47
C ASN A 116 10.27 -20.00 -8.52
N ASP A 117 10.39 -21.33 -8.46
CA ASP A 117 9.29 -22.31 -8.49
C ASP A 117 8.24 -22.12 -7.36
N GLU A 118 8.46 -21.17 -6.46
CA GLU A 118 7.62 -20.82 -5.31
C GLU A 118 6.69 -19.62 -5.60
N THR A 119 6.44 -19.33 -6.88
CA THR A 119 5.60 -18.20 -7.32
C THR A 119 4.50 -18.64 -8.27
N LEU A 120 3.30 -18.08 -8.09
CA LEU A 120 2.15 -18.36 -8.92
C LEU A 120 1.57 -17.05 -9.47
N CYS A 121 1.66 -16.86 -10.79
CA CYS A 121 0.97 -15.75 -11.45
C CYS A 121 -0.55 -15.96 -11.37
N VAL A 122 -1.27 -14.95 -10.86
CA VAL A 122 -2.73 -14.98 -10.70
C VAL A 122 -3.42 -14.02 -11.66
N ARG A 123 -2.84 -12.83 -11.86
CA ARG A 123 -3.45 -11.78 -12.66
C ARG A 123 -2.38 -10.97 -13.37
N ASP A 124 -2.66 -10.64 -14.61
CA ASP A 124 -1.87 -9.74 -15.42
C ASP A 124 -2.85 -8.99 -16.34
N GLY A 125 -3.08 -7.70 -16.10
CA GLY A 125 -4.08 -6.98 -16.88
C GLY A 125 -4.26 -5.51 -16.54
N GLY A 126 -4.98 -4.83 -17.42
CA GLY A 126 -5.28 -3.42 -17.27
C GLY A 126 -6.16 -3.12 -16.05
N ILE A 127 -5.95 -1.94 -15.47
CA ILE A 127 -6.86 -1.30 -14.51
C ILE A 127 -7.55 -0.14 -15.19
N ALA A 128 -8.77 0.19 -14.76
CA ALA A 128 -9.48 1.35 -15.28
C ALA A 128 -8.63 2.60 -15.01
N ALA A 129 -8.04 3.15 -16.08
CA ALA A 129 -7.24 4.36 -16.00
C ALA A 129 -8.09 5.47 -15.37
N ASN A 130 -7.51 6.28 -14.46
CA ASN A 130 -7.75 7.73 -14.31
C ASN A 130 -7.34 8.35 -12.96
N THR A 131 -6.62 7.68 -12.05
CA THR A 131 -6.38 8.28 -10.71
C THR A 131 -4.93 8.32 -10.23
N THR A 132 -4.03 7.43 -10.67
CA THR A 132 -2.72 7.25 -10.01
C THR A 132 -1.52 7.13 -10.96
N GLY A 133 -1.72 7.26 -12.28
CA GLY A 133 -0.66 7.05 -13.28
C GLY A 133 -0.31 5.58 -13.55
N PHE A 134 -0.83 4.65 -12.74
CA PHE A 134 -0.82 3.24 -13.01
C PHE A 134 -1.97 2.87 -13.96
N THR A 135 -1.69 2.07 -14.98
CA THR A 135 -2.70 1.59 -15.94
C THR A 135 -2.74 0.05 -16.00
N HIS A 136 -1.82 -0.61 -15.30
CA HIS A 136 -1.67 -2.05 -15.30
C HIS A 136 -1.45 -2.59 -13.90
N VAL A 137 -1.92 -3.81 -13.66
CA VAL A 137 -1.71 -4.56 -12.42
C VAL A 137 -1.27 -5.98 -12.73
N THR A 138 -0.20 -6.40 -12.06
CA THR A 138 0.26 -7.78 -12.03
C THR A 138 0.14 -8.29 -10.60
N VAL A 139 -0.52 -9.42 -10.40
CA VAL A 139 -0.66 -10.08 -9.09
C VAL A 139 -0.11 -11.48 -9.16
N TYR A 140 0.79 -11.78 -8.23
CA TYR A 140 1.36 -13.11 -8.08
C TYR A 140 1.43 -13.51 -6.61
N LEU A 141 1.20 -14.79 -6.34
CA LEU A 141 1.30 -15.36 -5.01
C LEU A 141 2.72 -15.84 -4.76
N THR A 142 3.19 -15.67 -3.53
CA THR A 142 4.48 -16.17 -3.05
C THR A 142 4.31 -16.75 -1.66
N GLY A 143 5.16 -17.69 -1.32
CA GLY A 143 5.19 -18.32 0.00
C GLY A 143 6.46 -18.03 0.78
N ASN A 144 6.64 -18.77 1.87
CA ASN A 144 7.96 -19.05 2.41
C ASN A 144 8.43 -20.45 1.95
N VAL A 145 9.65 -20.85 2.31
CA VAL A 145 10.25 -22.15 1.92
C VAL A 145 9.42 -23.39 2.30
N ASN A 146 8.46 -23.26 3.22
CA ASN A 146 7.58 -24.35 3.65
C ASN A 146 6.14 -24.21 3.11
N THR A 147 5.79 -23.09 2.47
CA THR A 147 4.41 -22.73 2.11
C THR A 147 4.32 -22.02 0.75
N ALA A 148 5.02 -22.55 -0.25
CA ALA A 148 4.85 -22.11 -1.63
C ALA A 148 3.39 -22.29 -2.07
N PRO A 149 2.83 -21.38 -2.90
CA PRO A 149 1.48 -21.53 -3.44
C PRO A 149 1.38 -22.83 -4.25
N GLU A 150 0.42 -23.68 -3.90
CA GLU A 150 0.15 -24.95 -4.60
C GLU A 150 -1.29 -24.96 -5.13
N ILE A 151 -1.45 -25.25 -6.43
CA ILE A 151 -2.78 -25.34 -7.04
C ILE A 151 -3.52 -26.54 -6.45
N GLY A 152 -4.75 -26.33 -5.99
CA GLY A 152 -5.55 -27.34 -5.29
C GLY A 152 -5.42 -27.29 -3.78
N ASP A 153 -4.52 -26.47 -3.22
CA ASP A 153 -4.57 -26.06 -1.83
C ASP A 153 -5.68 -25.02 -1.63
N ALA A 154 -6.49 -25.19 -0.59
CA ALA A 154 -7.67 -24.36 -0.36
C ALA A 154 -7.33 -22.88 -0.10
N GLU A 155 -6.24 -22.60 0.63
CA GLU A 155 -5.82 -21.22 0.93
C GLU A 155 -5.28 -20.53 -0.33
N THR A 156 -4.48 -21.25 -1.12
CA THR A 156 -3.97 -20.77 -2.41
C THR A 156 -5.10 -20.52 -3.41
N ASP A 157 -6.04 -21.45 -3.55
CA ASP A 157 -7.15 -21.35 -4.50
C ASP A 157 -8.11 -20.20 -4.14
N GLU A 158 -8.43 -20.01 -2.85
CA GLU A 158 -9.27 -18.88 -2.39
C GLU A 158 -8.59 -17.53 -2.68
N ALA A 159 -7.29 -17.43 -2.39
CA ALA A 159 -6.53 -16.23 -2.67
C ALA A 159 -6.44 -15.94 -4.17
N ALA A 160 -6.16 -16.96 -4.98
CA ALA A 160 -6.09 -16.83 -6.43
C ALA A 160 -7.43 -16.35 -7.00
N GLU A 161 -8.55 -16.92 -6.56
CA GLU A 161 -9.88 -16.49 -7.00
C GLU A 161 -10.17 -15.03 -6.62
N PHE A 162 -9.85 -14.64 -5.39
CA PHE A 162 -10.02 -13.26 -4.93
C PHE A 162 -9.23 -12.27 -5.80
N TRP A 163 -7.92 -12.52 -5.97
CA TRP A 163 -7.01 -11.60 -6.65
C TRP A 163 -7.22 -11.54 -8.16
N ALA A 164 -7.66 -12.65 -8.78
CA ALA A 164 -8.00 -12.68 -10.19
C ALA A 164 -9.20 -11.77 -10.52
N ARG A 165 -10.10 -11.50 -9.56
CA ARG A 165 -11.39 -10.84 -9.82
C ARG A 165 -11.57 -9.49 -9.15
N THR A 166 -10.81 -9.20 -8.10
CA THR A 166 -11.01 -7.95 -7.35
C THR A 166 -10.84 -6.71 -8.23
N GLU A 167 -11.72 -5.73 -8.08
CA GLU A 167 -11.47 -4.40 -8.61
C GLU A 167 -10.35 -3.74 -7.80
N MET A 168 -9.50 -2.95 -8.48
CA MET A 168 -8.49 -2.12 -7.83
C MET A 168 -8.99 -0.68 -7.80
N VAL A 169 -9.05 -0.09 -6.62
CA VAL A 169 -9.57 1.26 -6.40
C VAL A 169 -8.54 2.10 -5.65
N PRO A 170 -8.59 3.44 -5.76
CA PRO A 170 -7.85 4.33 -4.87
C PRO A 170 -8.09 3.98 -3.39
N ILE A 171 -7.03 4.00 -2.58
CA ILE A 171 -7.10 3.57 -1.17
C ILE A 171 -8.08 4.38 -0.33
N ASP A 172 -8.30 5.65 -0.67
CA ASP A 172 -9.28 6.54 -0.04
C ASP A 172 -10.74 6.18 -0.40
N GLN A 173 -10.96 5.37 -1.44
CA GLN A 173 -12.26 4.82 -1.81
C GLN A 173 -12.52 3.43 -1.21
N ALA A 174 -11.47 2.78 -0.68
CA ALA A 174 -11.57 1.46 -0.07
C ALA A 174 -12.05 1.58 1.39
N ARG A 175 -13.36 1.51 1.60
CA ARG A 175 -13.99 1.63 2.94
C ARG A 175 -13.34 0.73 4.00
N TRP A 176 -12.96 -0.49 3.62
CA TRP A 176 -12.33 -1.42 4.57
C TRP A 176 -10.98 -0.92 5.09
N PHE A 177 -10.24 -0.14 4.31
CA PHE A 177 -8.99 0.48 4.75
C PHE A 177 -9.27 1.66 5.66
N THR A 178 -10.27 2.49 5.32
CA THR A 178 -10.77 3.57 6.21
C THR A 178 -11.16 3.00 7.58
N ASP A 179 -11.89 1.90 7.62
CA ASP A 179 -12.30 1.24 8.87
C ASP A 179 -11.08 0.75 9.69
N LEU A 180 -9.99 0.31 9.04
CA LEU A 180 -8.74 -0.07 9.72
C LEU A 180 -8.05 1.16 10.33
N LEU A 181 -8.00 2.27 9.60
CA LEU A 181 -7.42 3.52 10.11
C LEU A 181 -8.18 4.06 11.30
N GLU A 182 -9.51 4.12 11.23
CA GLU A 182 -10.35 4.60 12.34
C GLU A 182 -10.13 3.77 13.60
N ARG A 183 -10.11 2.44 13.47
CA ARG A 183 -9.84 1.52 14.59
C ARG A 183 -8.43 1.66 15.12
N GLY A 184 -7.44 1.83 14.25
CA GLY A 184 -6.04 2.02 14.63
C GLY A 184 -5.85 3.31 15.42
N THR A 185 -6.41 4.42 14.93
CA THR A 185 -6.35 5.72 15.59
C THR A 185 -7.04 5.70 16.95
N ALA A 186 -8.27 5.16 17.03
CA ALA A 186 -8.99 5.04 18.29
C ALA A 186 -8.22 4.20 19.33
N ALA A 187 -7.56 3.11 18.90
CA ALA A 187 -6.74 2.29 19.79
C ALA A 187 -5.43 2.98 20.22
N ALA A 188 -4.93 3.95 19.46
CA ALA A 188 -3.70 4.70 19.79
C ALA A 188 -3.96 5.89 20.73
N GLU A 189 -5.23 6.31 20.85
CA GLU A 189 -5.69 7.43 21.69
C GLU A 189 -6.23 6.98 23.06
N GLY A 190 -6.68 5.73 23.17
CA GLY A 190 -7.16 5.09 24.40
C GLY A 190 -6.04 4.58 25.32
#